data_AF-A0A538BR18-F1
#
_entry.id   AF-A0A538BR18-F1
#
_cell.length_a   1.000
_cell.length_b   1.000
_cell.length_c   1.000
_cell.angle_alpha   90.00
_cell.angle_beta   90.00
_cell.angle_gamma   90.00
#
_symmetry.space_group_name_H-M   'P 1'
#
loop_
_entity.id
_entity.type
_entity.pdbx_description
1 polymer ?
#
loop_
_entity_poly.entity_id
_entity_poly.type
_entity_poly.pdbx_seq_one_letter_code
_entity_poly.pdbx_strand_id
1 'polypeptide(L)' 'MAYGTAAGAEDIERYYTDIRGGRPPSREHLAELRSRYAAIGDRFPLLEITRAQAAGLEAALNRDDVGRFRCYL' A
#
# COMPACT_ATOMS: atom_id res chain seq x y z
N MET A 1 -4.51 -6.77 -7.43
CA MET A 1 -4.94 -5.46 -6.90
C MET A 1 -4.81 -5.47 -5.40
N ALA A 2 -4.52 -4.31 -4.80
CA ALA A 2 -4.52 -4.08 -3.35
C ALA A 2 -5.07 -2.68 -3.07
N TYR A 3 -5.45 -2.42 -1.83
CA TYR A 3 -5.95 -1.11 -1.43
C TYR A 3 -4.90 0.01 -1.58
N GLY A 4 -3.62 -0.35 -1.46
CA GLY A 4 -2.52 0.60 -1.38
C GLY A 4 -2.23 1.03 0.06
N THR A 5 -1.19 1.85 0.20
CA THR A 5 -0.74 2.41 1.46
C THR A 5 -0.03 3.73 1.17
N ALA A 6 0.11 4.59 2.17
CA ALA A 6 1.08 5.68 2.11
C ALA A 6 2.49 5.12 1.86
N ALA A 7 3.28 5.79 1.01
CA ALA A 7 4.66 5.41 0.72
C ALA A 7 5.67 5.91 1.79
N GLY A 8 5.22 6.79 2.68
CA GLY A 8 6.03 7.46 3.70
C GLY A 8 5.19 8.41 4.55
N ALA A 9 5.79 9.01 5.57
CA ALA A 9 5.08 9.90 6.50
C ALA A 9 4.55 11.17 5.80
N GLU A 10 5.28 11.67 4.81
CA GLU A 10 4.93 12.84 4.00
C GLU A 10 3.72 12.54 3.10
N ASP A 11 3.53 11.28 2.75
CA ASP A 11 2.48 10.82 1.83
C ASP A 11 1.13 10.55 2.52
N ILE A 12 1.11 10.51 3.86
CA ILE A 12 -0.08 10.15 4.66
C ILE A 12 -1.28 11.03 4.30
N GLU A 13 -1.09 12.34 4.13
CA GLU A 13 -2.20 13.27 3.85
C GLU A 13 -2.76 13.08 2.45
N ARG A 14 -1.89 12.91 1.44
CA ARG A 14 -2.31 12.63 0.06
C ARG A 14 -3.09 11.31 0.01
N TYR A 15 -2.54 10.25 0.60
CA TYR A 15 -3.19 8.95 0.69
C TYR A 15 -4.55 9.03 1.42
N TYR A 16 -4.62 9.74 2.53
CA TYR A 16 -5.87 9.84 3.28
C TYR A 16 -6.93 10.67 2.55
N THR A 17 -6.51 11.68 1.79
CA THR A 17 -7.40 12.47 0.93
C THR A 17 -7.99 11.61 -0.18
N ASP A 18 -7.19 10.72 -0.78
CA ASP A 18 -7.65 9.77 -1.80
C ASP A 18 -8.73 8.82 -1.25
N ILE A 19 -8.49 8.23 -0.07
CA ILE A 19 -9.47 7.40 0.66
C ILE A 19 -10.80 8.11 0.89
N ARG A 20 -10.76 9.44 1.09
CA ARG A 20 -11.94 10.28 1.36
C ARG A 20 -12.63 10.80 0.09
N GLY A 21 -12.26 10.26 -1.08
CA GLY A 21 -12.81 10.67 -2.37
C GLY A 21 -12.36 12.07 -2.78
N GLY A 22 -11.10 12.41 -2.53
CA GLY A 22 -10.49 13.69 -2.88
C GLY A 22 -10.75 14.83 -1.88
N ARG A 23 -11.49 14.58 -0.80
CA ARG A 23 -11.77 15.58 0.23
C ARG A 23 -10.70 15.52 1.33
N PRO A 24 -9.94 16.61 1.56
CA PRO A 24 -8.86 16.59 2.55
C PRO A 24 -9.42 16.33 3.96
N PRO A 25 -8.70 15.58 4.81
CA PRO A 25 -9.07 15.37 6.19
C PRO A 25 -8.97 16.68 7.00
N SER A 26 -9.66 16.75 8.14
CA SER A 26 -9.38 17.79 9.12
C SER A 26 -7.98 17.60 9.72
N ARG A 27 -7.40 18.67 10.27
CA ARG A 27 -6.10 18.61 10.94
C ARG A 27 -6.05 17.57 12.06
N GLU A 28 -7.14 17.45 12.82
CA GLU A 28 -7.27 16.49 13.91
C GLU A 28 -7.23 15.04 13.40
N HIS A 29 -8.03 14.70 12.37
CA HIS A 29 -8.01 13.37 11.78
C HIS A 29 -6.66 13.02 11.15
N LEU A 30 -5.99 14.00 10.53
CA LEU A 30 -4.65 13.78 9.99
C LEU A 30 -3.63 13.52 11.09
N ALA A 31 -3.68 14.28 12.20
CA ALA A 31 -2.80 14.07 13.35
C ALA A 31 -3.03 12.70 14.00
N GLU A 32 -4.30 12.28 14.12
CA GLU A 32 -4.66 10.96 14.63
C GLU A 32 -4.08 9.84 13.74
N LEU A 33 -4.24 9.94 12.41
CA LEU A 33 -3.69 8.94 11.50
C LEU A 33 -2.15 8.89 11.56
N ARG A 34 -1.48 10.04 11.64
CA ARG A 34 -0.02 10.12 11.83
C ARG A 34 0.41 9.45 13.13
N SER A 35 -0.31 9.66 14.23
CA SER A 35 -0.02 9.00 15.50
C SER A 35 -0.12 7.47 15.41
N ARG A 36 -1.07 6.94 14.63
CA ARG A 36 -1.18 5.49 14.40
C ARG A 36 0.01 4.93 13.62
N TYR A 37 0.53 5.64 12.62
CA TYR A 37 1.76 5.25 11.92
C TYR A 37 2.99 5.32 12.86
N ALA A 38 3.10 6.37 13.67
CA ALA A 38 4.18 6.50 14.64
C ALA A 38 4.16 5.36 15.69
N ALA A 39 2.97 4.95 16.13
CA ALA A 39 2.81 3.85 17.08
C ALA A 39 3.29 2.49 16.53
N ILE A 40 3.34 2.32 15.21
CA ILE A 40 3.92 1.13 14.55
C ILE A 40 5.36 1.35 14.07
N GLY A 41 5.99 2.45 14.49
CA GLY A 41 7.37 2.79 14.20
C GLY A 41 7.59 3.48 12.84
N ASP A 42 6.58 4.19 12.32
CA ASP A 42 6.63 4.91 11.04
C ASP A 42 7.12 4.02 9.88
N ARG A 43 6.60 2.80 9.84
CA ARG A 43 6.92 1.83 8.80
C ARG A 43 5.82 1.77 7.74
N PHE A 44 6.24 1.67 6.49
CA PHE A 44 5.35 1.64 5.31
C PHE A 44 5.58 0.37 4.46
N PRO A 45 5.54 -0.85 5.04
CA PRO A 45 6.00 -2.06 4.37
C PRO A 45 4.98 -2.63 3.37
N LEU A 46 3.72 -2.18 3.40
CA LEU A 46 2.64 -2.87 2.69
C LEU A 46 2.84 -2.86 1.16
N LEU A 47 3.41 -1.79 0.58
CA LEU A 47 3.71 -1.76 -0.85
C LEU A 47 4.80 -2.77 -1.23
N GLU A 48 5.85 -2.87 -0.41
CA GLU A 48 6.92 -3.87 -0.59
C GLU A 48 6.37 -5.29 -0.48
N ILE A 49 5.59 -5.56 0.56
CA ILE A 49 4.95 -6.87 0.78
C ILE A 49 4.05 -7.23 -0.41
N THR A 50 3.24 -6.28 -0.90
CA THR A 50 2.34 -6.56 -2.03
C THR A 50 3.13 -6.85 -3.31
N ARG A 51 4.23 -6.13 -3.56
CA ARG A 51 5.14 -6.41 -4.69
C ARG A 51 5.78 -7.79 -4.57
N ALA A 52 6.24 -8.17 -3.37
CA ALA A 52 6.82 -9.48 -3.12
C ALA A 52 5.78 -10.60 -3.34
N GLN A 53 4.53 -10.40 -2.92
CA GLN A 53 3.44 -11.33 -3.18
C GLN A 53 3.15 -11.47 -4.68
N ALA A 54 3.08 -10.37 -5.42
CA ALA A 54 2.85 -10.39 -6.87
C ALA A 54 3.97 -11.13 -7.61
N ALA A 55 5.23 -10.86 -7.25
CA ALA A 55 6.38 -11.55 -7.83
C ALA A 55 6.39 -13.06 -7.49
N GLY A 56 6.08 -13.41 -6.24
CA GLY A 56 5.98 -14.81 -5.81
C GLY A 56 4.87 -15.57 -6.52
N LEU A 57 3.72 -14.93 -6.75
CA LEU A 57 2.60 -15.50 -7.50
C LEU A 57 2.95 -15.70 -8.98
N GLU A 58 3.55 -14.69 -9.62
CA GLU A 58 4.00 -14.80 -11.01
C GLU A 58 4.99 -15.96 -11.18
N ALA A 59 5.98 -16.06 -10.29
CA ALA A 59 6.95 -17.16 -10.30
C ALA A 59 6.27 -18.51 -10.07
N ALA A 60 5.28 -18.60 -9.16
CA ALA A 60 4.56 -19.84 -8.90
C ALA A 60 3.75 -20.32 -10.10
N LEU A 61 3.00 -19.42 -10.74
CA LEU A 61 2.17 -19.75 -11.89
C LEU A 61 3.00 -20.11 -13.14
N ASN A 62 4.18 -19.51 -13.30
CA ASN A 62 5.10 -19.81 -14.41
C ASN A 62 5.97 -21.07 -14.17
N ARG A 63 5.88 -21.72 -13.00
CA ARG A 63 6.54 -23.03 -12.78
C ARG A 63 5.74 -24.18 -13.38
N ASP A 64 4.42 -24.06 -13.37
CA ASP A 64 3.54 -25.06 -13.96
C ASP A 64 3.42 -24.73 -15.45
N ASP A 65 3.65 -25.68 -16.35
CA ASP A 65 3.64 -25.50 -17.82
C ASP A 65 2.21 -25.34 -18.38
N VAL A 66 1.43 -24.49 -17.72
CA VAL A 66 0.01 -24.20 -18.00
C VAL A 66 -0.15 -22.86 -18.73
N GLY A 67 0.93 -22.08 -18.86
CA GLY A 67 0.95 -20.83 -19.61
C GLY A 67 2.03 -19.84 -19.14
N ARG A 68 2.03 -18.65 -19.75
CA ARG A 68 2.91 -17.54 -19.35
C ARG A 68 2.09 -16.45 -18.67
N PHE A 69 2.37 -16.23 -17.40
CA PHE A 69 1.69 -15.26 -16.55
C PHE A 69 2.55 -14.04 -16.31
N ARG A 70 1.88 -12.89 -16.15
CA ARG A 70 2.49 -11.64 -15.71
C ARG A 70 1.58 -10.92 -14.73
N CYS A 71 2.10 -10.57 -13.57
CA CYS A 71 1.36 -9.84 -12.54
C CYS A 71 1.55 -8.32 -12.69
N TYR A 72 0.50 -7.57 -12.35
CA TYR A 72 0.47 -6.11 -12.37
C TYR A 72 -0.08 -5.58 -11.05
N LEU A 73 0.47 -4.46 -10.61
CA LEU A 73 0.20 -3.82 -9.32
C LEU A 73 -0.17 -2.36 -9.53
#